data_AF-A0A7S1ZNL3-F1
#
_entry.id   AF-A0A7S1ZNL3-F1
#
_cell.length_a   1.000
_cell.length_b   1.000
_cell.length_c   1.000
_cell.angle_alpha   90.00
_cell.angle_beta   90.00
_cell.angle_gamma   90.00
#
_symmetry.space_group_name_H-M   'P 1'
#
loop_
_entity.id
_entity.type
_entity.pdbx_description
1 polymer ?
#
loop_
_entity_poly.entity_id
_entity_poly.type
_entity_poly.pdbx_seq_one_letter_code
_entity_poly.pdbx_strand_id
1 'polypeptide(L)'
;NWYNMHPLFYFAIGLGIFVTLSVLATFIMTYRFRSNQVIVYAQIHFLIIILTGFLLASIASIIYPLDPSNVICTMNHWLQTMGYTLGLLPLLVKVAAINKMTLGARKLRRVQVDRNKLLGAVALVATITAVYLVIWTVVDPATRNEDLTLEEERGNLVAVRVNCSSSSDVWIIAALSWELLLLVCATVLSFQARNVRQEFNESQSLAN
;
A
#
# COMPACT_ATOMS: atom_id res chain seq x y z
N ASN A 1 9.36 19.60 -22.82
CA ASN A 1 8.75 20.51 -21.82
C ASN A 1 7.22 20.61 -21.84
N TRP A 2 6.50 20.01 -22.81
CA TRP A 2 5.04 20.14 -22.90
C TRP A 2 4.24 19.30 -21.86
N TYR A 3 4.88 18.32 -21.20
CA TYR A 3 4.25 17.45 -20.20
C TYR A 3 3.91 18.18 -18.87
N ASN A 4 4.73 19.14 -18.45
CA ASN A 4 4.53 19.95 -17.23
C ASN A 4 3.38 20.97 -17.33
N MET A 5 2.73 21.11 -18.50
CA MET A 5 1.67 22.11 -18.75
C MET A 5 0.26 21.51 -18.76
N HIS A 6 0.10 20.21 -18.48
CA HIS A 6 -1.23 19.62 -18.36
C HIS A 6 -1.86 19.89 -16.97
N PRO A 7 -3.12 20.32 -16.88
CA PRO A 7 -3.80 20.59 -15.60
C PRO A 7 -3.88 19.35 -14.70
N LEU A 8 -3.85 18.15 -15.30
CA LEU A 8 -3.83 16.87 -14.58
C LEU A 8 -2.57 16.69 -13.71
N PHE A 9 -1.42 17.21 -14.15
CA PHE A 9 -0.16 17.11 -13.40
C PHE A 9 -0.23 17.87 -12.08
N TYR A 10 -0.64 19.15 -12.13
CA TYR A 10 -0.81 19.98 -10.92
C TYR A 10 -1.87 19.43 -9.99
N PHE A 11 -2.96 18.89 -10.54
CA PHE A 11 -4.02 18.26 -9.75
C PHE A 11 -3.51 17.02 -9.01
N ALA A 12 -2.78 16.13 -9.70
CA ALA A 12 -2.21 14.92 -9.08
C ALA A 12 -1.23 15.25 -7.95
N ILE A 13 -0.31 16.20 -8.17
CA ILE A 13 0.64 16.64 -7.14
C ILE A 13 -0.10 17.30 -5.97
N GLY A 14 -1.08 18.16 -6.23
CA GLY A 14 -1.88 18.81 -5.20
C GLY A 14 -2.59 17.81 -4.29
N LEU A 15 -3.22 16.79 -4.88
CA LEU A 15 -3.82 15.69 -4.13
C LEU A 15 -2.79 14.89 -3.34
N GLY A 16 -1.64 14.56 -3.95
CA GLY A 16 -0.54 13.88 -3.29
C GLY A 16 -0.08 14.63 -2.03
N ILE A 17 0.17 15.94 -2.13
CA ILE A 17 0.57 16.78 -1.00
C ILE A 17 -0.51 16.79 0.09
N PHE A 18 -1.77 16.95 -0.28
CA PHE A 18 -2.89 16.93 0.66
C PHE A 18 -2.98 15.61 1.44
N VAL A 19 -2.85 14.48 0.75
CA VAL A 19 -2.82 13.15 1.38
C VAL A 19 -1.62 13.02 2.31
N THR A 20 -0.44 13.46 1.86
CA THR A 20 0.79 13.38 2.67
C THR A 20 0.66 14.17 3.97
N LEU A 21 0.12 15.40 3.91
CA LEU A 21 -0.15 16.22 5.09
C LEU A 21 -1.17 15.56 6.03
N SER A 22 -2.22 14.95 5.47
CA SER A 22 -3.23 14.22 6.25
C SER A 22 -2.65 13.01 6.98
N VAL A 23 -1.77 12.25 6.32
CA VAL A 23 -1.07 11.11 6.92
C VAL A 23 -0.12 11.58 8.03
N LEU A 24 0.65 12.64 7.80
CA LEU A 24 1.53 13.22 8.81
C LEU A 24 0.77 13.74 10.03
N ALA A 25 -0.35 14.44 9.81
CA ALA A 25 -1.23 14.87 10.90
C ALA A 25 -1.75 13.67 11.71
N THR A 26 -2.18 12.60 11.03
CA THR A 26 -2.64 11.36 11.68
C THR A 26 -1.52 10.68 12.46
N PHE A 27 -0.29 10.68 11.93
CA PHE A 27 0.89 10.15 12.61
C PHE A 27 1.19 10.92 13.91
N ILE A 28 1.19 12.25 13.83
CA ILE A 28 1.40 13.14 15.00
C ILE A 28 0.29 12.95 16.03
N MET A 29 -0.99 12.91 15.60
CA MET A 29 -2.12 12.65 16.50
C MET A 29 -2.01 11.28 17.17
N THR A 30 -1.67 10.24 16.41
CA THR A 30 -1.48 8.88 16.94
C THR A 30 -0.40 8.86 18.02
N TYR A 31 0.71 9.55 17.80
CA TYR A 31 1.79 9.64 18.79
C TYR A 31 1.38 10.44 20.03
N ARG A 32 0.71 11.59 19.84
CA ARG A 32 0.27 12.46 20.94
C ARG A 32 -0.80 11.80 21.82
N PHE A 33 -1.74 11.09 21.21
CA PHE A 33 -2.84 10.42 21.90
C PHE A 33 -2.56 8.94 22.21
N ARG A 34 -1.29 8.51 22.21
CA ARG A 34 -0.91 7.10 22.44
C ARG A 34 -1.44 6.48 23.73
N SER A 35 -1.76 7.31 24.74
CA SER A 35 -2.32 6.87 26.02
C SER A 35 -3.84 6.65 25.99
N ASN A 36 -4.53 7.08 24.94
CA ASN A 36 -5.97 6.89 24.82
C ASN A 36 -6.28 5.40 24.62
N GLN A 37 -7.26 4.90 25.37
CA GLN A 37 -7.62 3.49 25.35
C GLN A 37 -7.94 2.97 23.94
N VAL A 38 -8.60 3.79 23.11
CA VAL A 38 -8.90 3.48 21.70
C VAL A 38 -7.63 3.08 20.92
N ILE A 39 -6.55 3.84 21.06
CA ILE A 39 -5.28 3.59 20.34
C ILE A 39 -4.56 2.37 20.92
N VAL A 40 -4.60 2.20 22.25
CA VAL A 40 -4.01 1.03 22.92
C VAL A 40 -4.69 -0.27 22.47
N TYR A 41 -6.03 -0.29 22.37
CA TYR A 41 -6.78 -1.44 21.86
C TYR A 41 -6.48 -1.72 20.39
N ALA A 42 -6.25 -0.68 19.59
CA ALA A 42 -5.86 -0.81 18.18
C ALA A 42 -4.43 -1.34 17.98
N GLN A 43 -3.62 -1.48 19.04
CA GLN A 43 -2.22 -1.89 19.00
C GLN A 43 -1.34 -0.91 18.21
N ILE A 44 -0.66 -0.02 18.93
CA ILE A 44 0.14 1.06 18.36
C ILE A 44 1.17 0.63 17.31
N HIS A 45 1.81 -0.53 17.48
CA HIS A 45 2.83 -1.04 16.56
C HIS A 45 2.26 -1.29 15.15
N PHE A 46 1.09 -1.90 15.05
CA PHE A 46 0.42 -2.11 13.75
C PHE A 46 0.03 -0.78 13.11
N LEU A 47 -0.48 0.16 13.91
CA LEU A 47 -0.91 1.47 13.41
C LEU A 47 0.28 2.28 12.87
N ILE A 48 1.43 2.25 13.55
CA ILE A 48 2.66 2.92 13.07
C ILE A 48 3.10 2.32 11.74
N ILE A 49 3.16 0.98 11.60
CA ILE A 49 3.58 0.33 10.35
C ILE A 49 2.66 0.72 9.19
N ILE A 50 1.34 0.70 9.42
CA ILE A 50 0.34 1.07 8.41
C ILE A 50 0.52 2.53 7.97
N LEU A 51 0.69 3.45 8.93
CA LEU A 51 0.89 4.86 8.62
C LEU A 51 2.21 5.10 7.87
N THR A 52 3.27 4.36 8.19
CA THR A 52 4.53 4.37 7.43
C THR A 52 4.29 3.91 5.99
N GLY A 53 3.52 2.84 5.77
CA GLY A 53 3.16 2.38 4.43
C GLY A 53 2.40 3.43 3.62
N PHE A 54 1.39 4.08 4.21
CA PHE A 54 0.66 5.16 3.56
C PHE A 54 1.53 6.39 3.27
N LEU A 55 2.49 6.70 4.14
CA LEU A 55 3.43 7.77 3.89
C LEU A 55 4.29 7.46 2.64
N LEU A 56 4.84 6.25 2.55
CA LEU A 56 5.62 5.83 1.38
C LEU A 56 4.79 5.87 0.09
N ALA A 57 3.55 5.36 0.11
CA ALA A 57 2.64 5.39 -1.04
C ALA A 57 2.25 6.82 -1.46
N SER A 58 2.09 7.74 -0.49
CA SER A 58 1.81 9.15 -0.77
C SER A 58 3.00 9.84 -1.44
N ILE A 59 4.23 9.53 -1.01
CA ILE A 59 5.46 10.03 -1.64
C ILE A 59 5.60 9.47 -3.05
N ALA A 60 5.33 8.17 -3.26
CA ALA A 60 5.33 7.54 -4.59
C ALA A 60 4.38 8.26 -5.55
N SER A 61 3.15 8.57 -5.10
CA SER A 61 2.16 9.30 -5.90
C SER A 61 2.63 10.69 -6.36
N ILE A 62 3.44 11.39 -5.55
CA ILE A 62 4.01 12.71 -5.90
C ILE A 62 5.18 12.55 -6.89
N ILE A 63 5.97 11.48 -6.75
CA ILE A 63 7.14 11.22 -7.59
C ILE A 63 6.72 10.69 -8.97
N TYR A 64 5.66 9.89 -9.04
CA TYR A 64 5.16 9.27 -10.27
C TYR A 64 5.01 10.22 -11.47
N PRO A 65 4.38 11.41 -11.35
CA PRO A 65 4.22 12.32 -12.48
C PRO A 65 5.49 13.10 -12.84
N LEU A 66 6.55 13.05 -12.02
CA LEU A 66 7.79 13.78 -12.28
C LEU A 66 8.53 13.23 -13.51
N ASP A 67 9.45 14.04 -14.03
CA ASP A 67 10.30 13.64 -15.13
C ASP A 67 11.05 12.32 -14.86
N PRO A 68 10.90 11.31 -15.73
CA PRO A 68 11.54 10.02 -15.48
C PRO A 68 13.06 10.17 -15.52
N SER A 69 13.69 9.78 -14.43
CA SER A 69 15.12 9.55 -14.31
C SER A 69 15.33 8.15 -13.73
N ASN A 70 16.49 7.54 -13.94
CA ASN A 70 16.78 6.20 -13.42
C ASN A 70 16.54 6.09 -11.90
N VAL A 71 16.88 7.17 -11.17
CA VAL A 71 16.65 7.27 -9.73
C VAL A 71 15.16 7.37 -9.41
N ILE A 72 14.42 8.23 -10.11
CA ILE A 72 12.97 8.40 -9.92
C ILE A 72 12.22 7.11 -10.22
N CYS A 73 12.55 6.43 -11.32
CA CYS A 73 11.93 5.15 -11.69
C CYS A 73 12.15 4.08 -10.61
N THR A 74 13.39 3.92 -10.17
CA THR A 74 13.73 2.95 -9.12
C THR A 74 13.03 3.29 -7.80
N MET A 75 13.12 4.54 -7.36
CA MET A 75 12.48 4.99 -6.12
C MET A 75 10.96 4.82 -6.16
N ASN A 76 10.33 5.12 -7.29
CA ASN A 76 8.90 4.98 -7.44
C ASN A 76 8.44 3.51 -7.25
N HIS A 77 9.11 2.55 -7.90
CA HIS A 77 8.80 1.13 -7.71
C HIS A 77 8.99 0.68 -6.25
N TRP A 78 10.09 1.11 -5.62
CA TRP A 78 10.36 0.78 -4.22
C TRP A 78 9.31 1.33 -3.27
N LEU A 79 9.01 2.62 -3.37
CA LEU A 79 8.07 3.31 -2.49
C LEU A 79 6.65 2.78 -2.67
N GLN A 80 6.25 2.52 -3.92
CA GLN A 80 4.94 1.95 -4.23
C GLN A 80 4.80 0.54 -3.66
N THR A 81 5.68 -0.41 -4.04
CA THR A 81 5.53 -1.82 -3.63
C THR A 81 5.71 -2.01 -2.12
N MET A 82 6.65 -1.30 -1.48
CA MET A 82 6.78 -1.31 -0.01
C MET A 82 5.62 -0.59 0.67
N GLY A 83 5.14 0.53 0.11
CA GLY A 83 4.01 1.28 0.64
C GLY A 83 2.73 0.45 0.71
N TYR A 84 2.40 -0.27 -0.37
CA TYR A 84 1.25 -1.19 -0.40
C TYR A 84 1.43 -2.35 0.57
N THR A 85 2.62 -2.95 0.61
CA THR A 85 2.91 -4.06 1.52
C THR A 85 2.76 -3.63 2.98
N LEU A 86 3.39 -2.53 3.39
CA LEU A 86 3.33 -2.04 4.77
C LEU A 86 1.97 -1.39 5.12
N GLY A 87 1.22 -0.89 4.15
CA GLY A 87 -0.11 -0.32 4.36
C GLY A 87 -1.19 -1.41 4.53
N LEU A 88 -1.19 -2.40 3.64
CA LEU A 88 -2.26 -3.42 3.58
C LEU A 88 -1.95 -4.65 4.41
N LEU A 89 -0.72 -5.18 4.38
CA LEU A 89 -0.40 -6.45 5.04
C LEU A 89 -0.67 -6.45 6.55
N PRO A 90 -0.28 -5.42 7.34
CA PRO A 90 -0.55 -5.44 8.78
C PRO A 90 -2.06 -5.36 9.08
N LEU A 91 -2.84 -4.69 8.21
CA LEU A 91 -4.30 -4.69 8.28
C LEU A 91 -4.85 -6.10 8.04
N LEU A 92 -4.40 -6.78 6.98
CA LEU A 92 -4.81 -8.16 6.66
C LEU A 92 -4.54 -9.11 7.83
N VAL A 93 -3.31 -9.10 8.35
CA VAL A 93 -2.88 -9.97 9.45
C VAL A 93 -3.71 -9.71 10.70
N LYS A 94 -3.96 -8.43 11.02
CA LYS A 94 -4.77 -8.05 12.18
C LYS A 94 -6.23 -8.45 12.04
N VAL A 95 -6.85 -8.21 10.87
CA VAL A 95 -8.24 -8.60 10.61
C VAL A 95 -8.41 -10.12 10.61
N ALA A 96 -7.48 -10.85 9.99
CA ALA A 96 -7.48 -12.31 9.99
C ALA A 96 -7.35 -12.88 11.42
N ALA A 97 -6.50 -12.28 12.26
CA ALA A 97 -6.39 -12.65 13.67
C ALA A 97 -7.71 -12.44 14.43
N ILE A 98 -8.39 -11.32 14.22
CA ILE A 98 -9.69 -11.03 14.83
C ILE A 98 -10.75 -12.04 14.36
N ASN A 99 -10.85 -12.28 13.04
CA ASN A 99 -11.78 -13.26 12.48
C ASN A 99 -11.54 -14.65 13.08
N LYS A 100 -10.28 -15.07 13.23
CA LYS A 100 -9.91 -16.34 13.85
C LYS A 100 -10.32 -16.42 15.32
N MET A 101 -10.14 -15.34 16.09
CA MET A 101 -10.60 -15.29 17.49
C MET A 101 -12.12 -15.42 17.58
N THR A 102 -12.86 -14.67 16.76
CA THR A 102 -14.32 -14.70 16.74
C THR A 102 -14.86 -16.09 16.38
N LEU A 103 -14.33 -16.71 15.33
CA LEU A 103 -14.73 -18.06 14.92
C LEU A 103 -14.40 -19.10 15.99
N GLY A 104 -13.28 -18.94 16.70
CA GLY A 104 -12.92 -19.77 17.84
C GLY A 104 -13.92 -19.64 18.99
N ALA A 105 -14.32 -18.41 19.32
CA ALA A 105 -15.32 -18.13 20.35
C ALA A 105 -16.67 -18.78 20.02
N ARG A 106 -17.13 -18.73 18.75
CA ARG A 106 -18.34 -19.42 18.30
C ARG A 106 -18.28 -20.94 18.49
N LYS A 107 -17.09 -21.53 18.35
CA LYS A 107 -16.86 -22.97 18.56
C LYS A 107 -16.52 -23.33 20.00
N LEU A 108 -16.69 -22.39 20.94
CA LEU A 108 -16.30 -22.54 22.35
C LEU A 108 -14.85 -23.00 22.55
N ARG A 109 -13.97 -22.68 21.58
CA ARG A 109 -12.56 -23.06 21.58
C ARG A 109 -11.71 -21.83 21.89
N ARG A 110 -10.89 -21.93 22.94
CA ARG A 110 -9.91 -20.89 23.28
C ARG A 110 -8.84 -20.83 22.18
N VAL A 111 -8.79 -19.71 21.46
CA VAL A 111 -7.74 -19.40 20.48
C VAL A 111 -6.87 -18.28 21.04
N GLN A 112 -5.60 -18.58 21.33
CA GLN A 112 -4.62 -17.57 21.69
C GLN A 112 -3.93 -17.07 20.42
N VAL A 113 -3.97 -15.76 20.19
CA VAL A 113 -3.19 -15.13 19.12
C VAL A 113 -2.08 -14.31 19.75
N ASP A 114 -0.85 -14.66 19.39
CA ASP A 114 0.35 -14.00 19.87
C ASP A 114 0.70 -12.82 18.97
N ARG A 115 0.77 -11.62 19.56
CA ARG A 115 1.06 -10.37 18.85
C ARG A 115 2.45 -10.39 18.22
N ASN A 116 3.43 -10.99 18.89
CA ASN A 116 4.80 -11.04 18.39
C ASN A 116 4.91 -11.92 17.15
N LYS A 117 4.12 -13.01 17.09
CA LYS A 117 4.04 -13.86 15.90
C LYS A 117 3.39 -13.13 14.72
N LEU A 118 2.35 -12.34 14.97
CA LEU A 118 1.71 -11.54 13.92
C LEU A 118 2.67 -10.46 13.37
N LEU A 119 3.35 -9.73 14.25
CA LEU A 119 4.35 -8.74 13.83
C LEU A 119 5.53 -9.40 13.11
N GLY A 120 5.99 -10.55 13.60
CA GLY A 120 7.03 -11.34 12.92
C GLY A 120 6.63 -11.78 11.52
N ALA A 121 5.37 -12.18 11.32
CA ALA A 121 4.85 -12.54 9.99
C ALA A 121 4.81 -11.32 9.04
N VAL A 122 4.36 -10.16 9.52
CA VAL A 122 4.37 -8.91 8.74
C VAL A 122 5.81 -8.53 8.36
N ALA A 123 6.73 -8.57 9.32
CA ALA A 123 8.14 -8.24 9.09
C ALA A 123 8.80 -9.22 8.10
N LEU A 124 8.50 -10.51 8.20
CA LEU A 124 9.02 -11.53 7.28
C LEU A 124 8.60 -11.24 5.84
N VAL A 125 7.31 -11.03 5.59
CA VAL A 125 6.81 -10.74 4.24
C VAL A 125 7.36 -9.41 3.72
N ALA A 126 7.38 -8.36 4.55
CA ALA A 126 7.99 -7.09 4.17
C ALA A 126 9.49 -7.24 3.81
N THR A 127 10.21 -8.10 4.51
CA THR A 127 11.61 -8.42 4.20
C THR A 127 11.74 -9.14 2.88
N ILE A 128 10.87 -10.13 2.60
CA ILE A 128 10.84 -10.83 1.31
C ILE A 128 10.55 -9.85 0.17
N THR A 129 9.59 -8.93 0.35
CA THR A 129 9.29 -7.87 -0.63
C THR A 129 10.50 -6.95 -0.85
N ALA A 130 11.20 -6.56 0.22
CA ALA A 130 12.42 -5.76 0.08
C ALA A 130 13.52 -6.52 -0.68
N VAL A 131 13.73 -7.80 -0.37
CA VAL A 131 14.71 -8.64 -1.10
C VAL A 131 14.34 -8.76 -2.57
N TYR A 132 13.07 -8.97 -2.90
CA TYR A 132 12.58 -8.97 -4.27
C TYR A 132 12.93 -7.67 -5.00
N LEU A 133 12.69 -6.51 -4.36
CA LEU A 133 13.01 -5.20 -4.94
C LEU A 133 14.53 -4.99 -5.10
N VAL A 134 15.34 -5.45 -4.15
CA VAL A 134 16.82 -5.43 -4.29
C VAL A 134 17.23 -6.23 -5.52
N ILE A 135 16.73 -7.46 -5.66
CA ILE A 135 17.06 -8.32 -6.81
C ILE A 135 16.65 -7.63 -8.11
N TRP A 136 15.43 -7.09 -8.18
CA TRP A 136 14.97 -6.36 -9.36
C TRP A 136 15.92 -5.20 -9.71
N THR A 137 16.30 -4.37 -8.73
CA THR A 137 17.20 -3.23 -9.00
C THR A 137 18.62 -3.61 -9.40
N VAL A 138 19.12 -4.77 -8.96
CA VAL A 138 20.49 -5.21 -9.27
C VAL A 138 20.53 -5.97 -10.60
N VAL A 139 19.51 -6.78 -10.88
CA VAL A 139 19.46 -7.66 -12.06
C VAL A 139 18.93 -6.93 -13.29
N ASP A 140 17.88 -6.12 -13.12
CA ASP A 140 17.19 -5.44 -14.22
C ASP A 140 16.69 -4.05 -13.78
N PRO A 141 17.62 -3.09 -13.54
CA PRO A 141 17.28 -1.77 -13.05
C PRO A 141 16.29 -1.05 -13.97
N ALA A 142 15.25 -0.44 -13.39
CA ALA A 142 14.30 0.36 -14.15
C ALA A 142 14.97 1.64 -14.67
N THR A 143 15.10 1.75 -15.99
CA THR A 143 15.71 2.91 -16.66
C THR A 143 14.66 3.77 -17.34
N ARG A 144 15.01 5.04 -17.56
CA ARG A 144 14.24 5.93 -18.44
C ARG A 144 14.31 5.40 -19.87
N ASN A 145 13.18 4.97 -20.41
CA ASN A 145 13.03 4.60 -21.82
C ASN A 145 12.20 5.68 -22.55
N GLU A 146 12.59 5.98 -23.78
CA GLU A 146 11.91 6.95 -24.64
C GLU A 146 11.23 6.22 -25.79
N ASP A 147 9.92 6.06 -25.70
CA ASP A 147 9.12 5.49 -26.78
C ASP A 147 8.74 6.60 -27.76
N LEU A 148 9.24 6.49 -28.99
CA LEU A 148 8.88 7.36 -30.10
C LEU A 148 7.57 6.85 -30.72
N THR A 149 6.44 7.46 -30.35
CA THR A 149 5.16 7.19 -31.03
C THR A 149 4.98 8.17 -32.18
N LEU A 150 4.82 7.65 -33.40
CA LEU A 150 4.47 8.44 -34.58
C LEU A 150 2.97 8.75 -34.51
N GLU A 151 2.58 10.00 -34.27
CA GLU A 151 1.18 10.42 -34.44
C GLU A 151 0.94 10.77 -35.91
N GLU A 152 0.32 9.83 -36.64
CA GLU A 152 0.10 9.91 -38.09
C GLU A 152 -0.97 10.95 -38.48
N GLU A 153 -1.82 11.40 -37.54
CA GLU A 153 -2.99 12.23 -37.85
C GLU A 153 -2.73 13.75 -38.00
N ARG A 154 -1.52 14.26 -37.73
CA ARG A 154 -1.29 15.73 -37.76
C ARG A 154 0.01 16.22 -38.40
N GLY A 155 0.66 15.37 -39.20
CA GLY A 155 1.91 15.69 -39.88
C GLY A 155 3.10 15.59 -38.93
N ASN A 156 3.86 14.50 -39.07
CA ASN A 156 5.21 14.27 -38.54
C ASN A 156 5.48 14.81 -37.12
N LEU A 157 4.52 14.71 -36.20
CA LEU A 157 4.74 14.96 -34.77
C LEU A 157 5.10 13.62 -34.13
N VAL A 158 6.39 13.46 -33.81
CA VAL A 158 6.86 12.33 -33.00
C VAL A 158 6.53 12.64 -31.55
N ALA A 159 5.49 12.01 -31.02
CA ALA A 159 5.17 12.08 -29.60
C ALA A 159 6.17 11.18 -28.85
N VAL A 160 7.09 11.80 -28.11
CA VAL A 160 8.04 11.10 -27.25
C VAL A 160 7.37 10.82 -25.91
N ARG A 161 6.98 9.57 -25.64
CA ARG A 161 6.54 9.13 -24.32
C ARG A 161 7.75 8.64 -23.55
N VAL A 162 8.08 9.33 -22.47
CA VAL A 162 9.14 8.90 -21.56
C VAL A 162 8.48 8.07 -20.47
N ASN A 163 8.86 6.80 -20.33
CA ASN A 163 8.34 5.91 -19.30
C ASN A 163 9.47 5.19 -18.56
N CYS A 164 9.17 4.73 -17.35
CA CYS A 164 10.04 3.83 -16.60
C CYS A 164 9.75 2.40 -17.07
N SER A 165 10.76 1.72 -17.61
CA SER A 165 10.65 0.32 -18.04
C SER A 165 11.96 -0.41 -17.77
N SER A 166 11.84 -1.70 -17.45
CA SER A 166 12.96 -2.63 -17.31
C SER A 166 13.11 -3.44 -18.60
N SER A 167 14.23 -4.17 -18.75
CA SER A 167 14.44 -5.04 -19.91
C SER A 167 13.37 -6.13 -20.03
N SER A 168 12.79 -6.56 -18.91
CA SER A 168 11.67 -7.49 -18.87
C SER A 168 10.47 -6.94 -18.12
N ASP A 169 9.29 -7.01 -18.73
CA ASP A 169 8.01 -6.63 -18.09
C ASP A 169 7.61 -7.58 -16.95
N VAL A 170 8.26 -8.75 -16.83
CA VAL A 170 7.96 -9.76 -15.82
C VAL A 170 8.03 -9.18 -14.41
N TRP A 171 8.98 -8.30 -14.14
CA TRP A 171 9.13 -7.67 -12.81
C TRP A 171 7.96 -6.74 -12.47
N ILE A 172 7.53 -5.94 -13.44
CA ILE A 172 6.40 -5.02 -13.27
C ILE A 172 5.12 -5.83 -13.07
N ILE A 173 4.90 -6.85 -13.90
CA ILE A 173 3.74 -7.75 -13.80
C ILE A 173 3.73 -8.47 -12.44
N ALA A 174 4.89 -8.96 -11.97
CA ALA A 174 5.00 -9.61 -10.67
C ALA A 174 4.65 -8.64 -9.52
N ALA A 175 5.17 -7.41 -9.53
CA ALA A 175 4.85 -6.40 -8.54
C ALA A 175 3.35 -6.03 -8.54
N LEU A 176 2.77 -5.80 -9.72
CA LEU A 176 1.33 -5.52 -9.86
C LEU A 176 0.47 -6.70 -9.40
N SER A 177 0.88 -7.93 -9.70
CA SER A 177 0.16 -9.13 -9.25
C SER A 177 0.17 -9.26 -7.72
N TRP A 178 1.28 -8.88 -7.07
CA TRP A 178 1.39 -8.85 -5.62
C TRP A 178 0.47 -7.79 -5.01
N GLU A 179 0.44 -6.59 -5.56
CA GLU A 179 -0.46 -5.52 -5.11
C GLU A 179 -1.94 -5.91 -5.27
N LEU A 180 -2.29 -6.50 -6.42
CA LEU A 180 -3.63 -7.01 -6.68
C LEU A 180 -4.03 -8.08 -5.68
N LEU A 181 -3.13 -9.02 -5.36
CA LEU A 181 -3.37 -10.06 -4.35
C LEU A 181 -3.67 -9.44 -2.99
N LEU A 182 -2.88 -8.46 -2.54
CA LEU A 182 -3.11 -7.77 -1.27
C LEU A 182 -4.48 -7.08 -1.26
N LEU A 183 -4.87 -6.42 -2.35
CA LEU A 183 -6.17 -5.73 -2.48
C LEU A 183 -7.35 -6.71 -2.47
N VAL A 184 -7.25 -7.84 -3.17
CA VAL A 184 -8.27 -8.89 -3.18
C VAL A 184 -8.43 -9.47 -1.78
N CYS A 185 -7.33 -9.82 -1.11
CA CYS A 185 -7.35 -10.29 0.26
C CYS A 185 -7.98 -9.26 1.22
N ALA A 186 -7.67 -7.97 1.05
CA ALA A 186 -8.22 -6.90 1.89
C ALA A 186 -9.72 -6.79 1.71
N THR A 187 -10.19 -6.86 0.47
CA THR A 187 -11.61 -6.83 0.13
C THR A 187 -12.34 -8.01 0.75
N VAL A 188 -11.83 -9.24 0.57
CA VAL A 188 -12.42 -10.46 1.14
C VAL A 188 -12.50 -10.39 2.67
N LEU A 189 -11.42 -9.97 3.34
CA LEU A 189 -11.39 -9.86 4.79
C LEU A 189 -12.31 -8.74 5.31
N SER A 190 -12.45 -7.64 4.57
CA SER A 190 -13.40 -6.56 4.88
C SER A 190 -14.84 -7.06 4.86
N PHE A 191 -15.21 -7.86 3.85
CA PHE A 191 -16.53 -8.50 3.80
C PHE A 191 -16.75 -9.47 4.97
N GLN A 192 -15.78 -10.31 5.29
CA GLN A 192 -15.89 -11.22 6.45
C GLN A 192 -16.05 -10.46 7.77
N ALA A 193 -15.29 -9.38 7.96
CA ALA A 193 -15.36 -8.56 9.17
C ALA A 193 -16.73 -7.87 9.33
N ARG A 194 -17.37 -7.47 8.23
CA ARG A 194 -18.74 -6.92 8.24
C ARG A 194 -19.76 -7.93 8.74
N ASN A 195 -19.74 -9.16 8.22
CA ASN A 195 -20.67 -10.22 8.62
C ASN A 195 -20.51 -10.55 10.11
N VAL A 196 -19.26 -10.64 10.57
CA VAL A 196 -18.94 -10.84 11.99
C VAL A 196 -19.55 -9.74 12.87
N ARG A 197 -19.40 -8.46 12.47
CA ARG A 197 -19.91 -7.33 13.24
C ARG A 197 -21.44 -7.29 13.28
N GLN A 198 -22.13 -7.68 12.19
CA GLN A 198 -23.58 -7.75 12.16
C GLN A 198 -24.13 -8.77 13.16
N GLU A 199 -23.58 -9.98 13.19
CA GLU A 199 -23.98 -11.01 14.16
C GLU A 199 -23.76 -10.57 15.62
N PHE A 200 -22.64 -9.89 15.90
CA PHE A 200 -22.39 -9.33 17.23
C PHE A 200 -23.46 -8.29 17.63
N ASN A 201 -23.80 -7.37 16.72
CA ASN A 201 -24.82 -6.36 16.99
C ASN A 201 -26.22 -6.96 17.20
N GLU A 202 -26.60 -7.97 16.43
CA GLU A 202 -27.89 -8.66 16.58
C GLU A 202 -27.98 -9.40 17.93
N SER A 203 -26.91 -10.10 18.33
CA SER A 203 -26.87 -10.80 19.62
C SER A 203 -27.02 -9.84 20.81
N GLN A 204 -26.45 -8.63 20.71
CA GLN A 204 -26.59 -7.61 21.75
C GLN A 204 -28.00 -7.02 21.81
N SER A 205 -28.68 -6.89 20.66
CA SER A 205 -30.07 -6.42 20.59
C SER A 205 -31.07 -7.42 21.17
N LEU A 206 -30.77 -8.72 21.20
CA LEU A 206 -31.63 -9.76 21.77
C LEU A 206 -31.40 -9.99 23.27
N ALA A 207 -30.26 -9.53 23.80
CA ALA A 207 -29.88 -9.69 25.20
C ALA A 207 -30.42 -8.57 26.12
N ASN A 208 -31.20 -7.64 25.58
CA ASN A 208 -31.72 -6.45 26.25
C ASN A 208 -33.24 -6.37 26.08
#